data_AF-A0A924NBX0-F1
#
_entry.id   AF-A0A924NBX0-F1
#
_cell.length_a   1.000
_cell.length_b   1.000
_cell.length_c   1.000
_cell.angle_alpha   90.00
_cell.angle_beta   90.00
_cell.angle_gamma   90.00
#
_symmetry.space_group_name_H-M   'P 1'
#
loop_
_entity.id
_entity.type
_entity.pdbx_description
1 polymer ?
#
loop_
_entity_poly.entity_id
_entity_poly.type
_entity_poly.pdbx_seq_one_letter_code
_entity_poly.pdbx_strand_id
1 'polypeptide(L)'
;MAIAAAATVVFTASQVHPVFLGQAPVAGRVLAAAYLDSASVRAPWLSLPEPLAMQHPQFQKDVEAFAADLRGTGKIDGDRADSIARVAVREAYHRRIPPALVLGVMLTENDAFKSHARSNVGALGLMQIMPRLWAHNLGPILGSNLRDDETNVRYGVYILKHFAKRTADTLDAGDVTRVALLNYNGCVTGSNTKDCRAYPNKVQRHVERSAQQTCSGLPFRQCVSLPLWAALRDTAPPPMPGAALASTVPAATTDRAHDAPRTAPFSSRLGHWLGGVTGRGGN
;
A
#
# COMPACT_ATOMS: atom_id res chain seq x y z
N MET A 1 -31.74 1.12 -51.41
CA MET A 1 -30.32 0.74 -51.22
C MET A 1 -29.69 1.47 -50.02
N ALA A 2 -30.35 1.54 -48.85
CA ALA A 2 -29.80 2.22 -47.66
C ALA A 2 -30.01 1.44 -46.34
N ILE A 3 -30.91 0.45 -46.33
CA ILE A 3 -31.22 -0.34 -45.14
C ILE A 3 -30.18 -1.46 -44.91
N ALA A 4 -29.48 -1.91 -45.97
CA ALA A 4 -28.48 -2.97 -45.87
C ALA A 4 -27.17 -2.53 -45.17
N ALA A 5 -26.83 -1.24 -45.20
CA ALA A 5 -25.61 -0.71 -44.57
C ALA A 5 -25.76 -0.57 -43.05
N ALA A 6 -26.95 -0.21 -42.55
CA ALA A 6 -27.20 -0.08 -41.12
C ALA A 6 -27.25 -1.45 -40.42
N ALA A 7 -27.83 -2.46 -41.07
CA ALA A 7 -27.91 -3.82 -40.52
C ALA A 7 -26.53 -4.49 -40.43
N THR A 8 -25.60 -4.19 -41.35
CA THR A 8 -24.25 -4.74 -41.34
C THR A 8 -23.36 -4.13 -40.24
N VAL A 9 -23.54 -2.86 -39.90
CA VAL A 9 -22.86 -2.24 -38.74
C VAL A 9 -23.36 -2.83 -37.41
N VAL A 10 -24.66 -3.11 -37.28
CA VAL A 10 -25.23 -3.72 -36.06
C VAL A 10 -24.85 -5.20 -35.94
N PHE A 11 -24.76 -5.93 -37.05
CA PHE A 11 -24.34 -7.34 -37.06
C PHE A 11 -22.84 -7.51 -36.74
N THR A 12 -21.98 -6.61 -37.24
CA THR A 12 -20.54 -6.62 -36.91
C THR A 12 -20.30 -6.24 -35.44
N ALA A 13 -21.04 -5.28 -34.88
CA ALA A 13 -20.90 -4.90 -33.47
C ALA A 13 -21.36 -5.99 -32.47
N SER A 14 -22.25 -6.90 -32.89
CA SER A 14 -22.78 -7.99 -32.05
C SER A 14 -22.00 -9.30 -32.13
N GLN A 15 -21.11 -9.46 -33.13
CA GLN A 15 -20.28 -10.65 -33.32
C GLN A 15 -18.82 -10.46 -32.88
N VAL A 16 -18.33 -9.22 -32.80
CA VAL A 16 -16.98 -8.95 -32.27
C VAL A 16 -17.04 -9.00 -30.74
N HIS A 17 -16.72 -10.15 -30.18
CA HIS A 17 -16.34 -10.25 -28.77
C HIS A 17 -14.89 -9.76 -28.71
N PRO A 18 -14.61 -8.56 -28.18
CA PRO A 18 -13.23 -8.15 -28.08
C PRO A 18 -12.56 -9.10 -27.09
N VAL A 19 -11.60 -9.87 -27.60
CA VAL A 19 -10.74 -10.75 -26.82
C VAL A 19 -9.79 -9.84 -26.03
N PHE A 20 -10.30 -9.20 -24.97
CA PHE A 20 -9.48 -8.52 -23.97
C PHE A 20 -8.95 -9.58 -23.00
N LEU A 21 -8.08 -10.45 -23.50
CA LEU A 21 -7.25 -11.28 -22.65
C LEU A 21 -6.20 -10.37 -21.98
N GLY A 22 -6.46 -10.02 -20.73
CA GLY A 22 -5.43 -9.56 -19.78
C GLY A 22 -5.01 -8.08 -19.82
N GLN A 23 -5.69 -7.20 -20.54
CA GLN A 23 -5.40 -5.76 -20.48
C GLN A 23 -6.57 -4.99 -19.87
N ALA A 24 -6.27 -4.16 -18.87
CA ALA A 24 -7.22 -3.21 -18.31
C ALA A 24 -7.79 -2.31 -19.43
N PRO A 25 -9.09 -1.94 -19.40
CA PRO A 25 -9.66 -1.03 -20.39
C PRO A 25 -8.81 0.25 -20.45
N VAL A 26 -8.49 0.70 -21.68
CA VAL A 26 -7.60 1.84 -21.95
C VAL A 26 -8.01 3.08 -21.15
N ALA A 27 -9.32 3.33 -21.02
CA ALA A 27 -9.87 4.41 -20.21
C ALA A 27 -9.44 4.36 -18.74
N GLY A 28 -9.38 3.16 -18.15
CA GLY A 28 -8.91 2.97 -16.77
C GLY A 28 -7.41 3.24 -16.60
N ARG A 29 -6.61 2.95 -17.63
CA ARG A 29 -5.16 3.24 -17.63
C ARG A 29 -4.89 4.75 -17.80
N VAL A 30 -5.63 5.43 -18.67
CA VAL A 30 -5.51 6.88 -18.88
C VAL A 30 -5.92 7.66 -17.63
N LEU A 31 -7.03 7.28 -17.00
CA LEU A 31 -7.46 7.89 -15.73
C LEU A 31 -6.49 7.61 -14.58
N ALA A 32 -5.94 6.39 -14.50
CA ALA A 32 -4.90 6.06 -13.52
C ALA A 32 -3.64 6.91 -13.74
N ALA A 33 -3.16 7.05 -14.99
CA ALA A 33 -1.98 7.84 -15.32
C ALA A 33 -2.15 9.33 -15.01
N ALA A 34 -3.28 9.94 -15.37
CA ALA A 34 -3.57 11.34 -15.06
C ALA A 34 -3.74 11.59 -13.54
N TYR A 35 -4.30 10.61 -12.81
CA TYR A 35 -4.33 10.66 -11.35
C TYR A 35 -2.92 10.56 -10.76
N LEU A 36 -2.10 9.62 -11.23
CA LEU A 36 -0.73 9.42 -10.75
C LEU A 36 0.15 10.65 -10.93
N ASP A 37 0.00 11.40 -12.03
CA ASP A 37 0.77 12.64 -12.26
C ASP A 37 0.47 13.72 -11.19
N SER A 38 -0.81 13.90 -10.84
CA SER A 38 -1.23 14.86 -9.79
C SER A 38 -1.20 14.31 -8.35
N ALA A 39 -1.12 12.99 -8.18
CA ALA A 39 -1.10 12.31 -6.89
C ALA A 39 0.31 11.95 -6.42
N SER A 40 1.26 11.70 -7.33
CA SER A 40 2.65 11.32 -7.00
C SER A 40 3.37 12.39 -6.17
N VAL A 41 3.06 13.67 -6.39
CA VAL A 41 3.58 14.77 -5.56
C VAL A 41 3.11 14.65 -4.10
N ARG A 42 1.88 14.18 -3.88
CA ARG A 42 1.26 14.03 -2.54
C ARG A 42 1.47 12.65 -1.92
N ALA A 43 1.79 11.65 -2.73
CA ALA A 43 1.95 10.27 -2.34
C ALA A 43 3.16 9.68 -3.08
N PRO A 44 4.40 10.05 -2.71
CA PRO A 44 5.62 9.60 -3.38
C PRO A 44 5.79 8.08 -3.36
N TRP A 45 5.21 7.40 -2.38
CA TRP A 45 5.16 5.94 -2.27
C TRP A 45 4.36 5.25 -3.40
N LEU A 46 3.65 6.00 -4.24
CA LEU A 46 3.04 5.48 -5.47
C LEU A 46 4.07 5.19 -6.56
N SER A 47 5.02 6.10 -6.76
CA SER A 47 5.93 6.10 -7.92
C SER A 47 7.39 5.83 -7.55
N LEU A 48 7.83 6.20 -6.35
CA LEU A 48 9.21 6.03 -5.91
C LEU A 48 9.41 4.67 -5.22
N PRO A 49 10.48 3.94 -5.55
CA PRO A 49 10.90 2.80 -4.76
C PRO A 49 11.52 3.25 -3.44
N GLU A 50 11.70 2.30 -2.53
CA GLU A 50 12.56 2.51 -1.37
C GLU A 50 14.04 2.49 -1.77
N PRO A 51 14.91 3.28 -1.09
CA PRO A 51 14.61 4.14 0.06
C PRO A 51 14.10 5.55 -0.32
N LEU A 52 14.03 5.87 -1.62
CA LEU A 52 13.76 7.23 -2.12
C LEU A 52 12.42 7.79 -1.66
N ALA A 53 11.37 6.96 -1.61
CA ALA A 53 10.06 7.39 -1.11
C ALA A 53 10.13 7.95 0.34
N MET A 54 10.98 7.39 1.19
CA MET A 54 11.13 7.82 2.59
C MET A 54 12.06 9.02 2.77
N GLN A 55 12.98 9.21 1.83
CA GLN A 55 13.86 10.39 1.81
C GLN A 55 13.15 11.62 1.23
N HIS A 56 12.01 11.42 0.55
CA HIS A 56 11.23 12.49 -0.04
C HIS A 56 10.65 13.42 1.05
N PRO A 57 10.69 14.77 0.91
CA PRO A 57 10.19 15.70 1.92
C PRO A 57 8.72 15.48 2.32
N GLN A 58 7.91 14.92 1.42
CA GLN A 58 6.51 14.57 1.71
C GLN A 58 6.37 13.50 2.80
N PHE A 59 7.35 12.60 2.97
CA PHE A 59 7.31 11.59 4.04
C PHE A 59 7.20 12.25 5.41
N GLN A 60 8.04 13.26 5.67
CA GLN A 60 8.02 13.99 6.94
C GLN A 60 6.72 14.79 7.13
N LYS A 61 6.19 15.39 6.05
CA LYS A 61 4.88 16.08 6.09
C LYS A 61 3.74 15.12 6.40
N ASP A 62 3.75 13.92 5.83
CA ASP A 62 2.74 12.90 6.10
C ASP A 62 2.82 12.39 7.55
N VAL A 63 4.03 12.24 8.10
CA VAL A 63 4.24 11.92 9.52
C VAL A 63 3.64 13.02 10.41
N GLU A 64 3.94 14.28 10.13
CA GLU A 64 3.42 15.42 10.89
C GLU A 64 1.90 15.55 10.80
N ALA A 65 1.34 15.36 9.61
CA ALA A 65 -0.10 15.36 9.38
C ALA A 65 -0.80 14.23 10.14
N PHE A 66 -0.26 13.01 10.07
CA PHE A 66 -0.80 11.87 10.80
C PHE A 66 -0.74 12.09 12.32
N ALA A 67 0.37 12.63 12.83
CA ALA A 67 0.53 12.95 14.24
C ALA A 67 -0.45 14.04 14.70
N ALA A 68 -0.66 15.09 13.89
CA ALA A 68 -1.64 16.12 14.15
C ALA A 68 -3.07 15.55 14.21
N ASP A 69 -3.42 14.65 13.29
CA ASP A 69 -4.72 13.97 13.28
C ASP A 69 -4.91 13.07 14.52
N LEU A 70 -3.87 12.33 14.93
CA LEU A 70 -3.89 11.54 16.17
C LEU A 70 -4.10 12.43 17.41
N ARG A 71 -3.33 13.51 17.54
CA ARG A 71 -3.49 14.47 18.66
C ARG A 71 -4.87 15.12 18.65
N GLY A 72 -5.40 15.43 17.47
CA GLY A 72 -6.74 15.99 17.29
C GLY A 72 -7.87 15.11 17.82
N THR A 73 -7.62 13.81 18.04
CA THR A 73 -8.60 12.93 18.71
C THR A 73 -8.76 13.24 20.19
N GLY A 74 -7.78 13.86 20.84
CA GLY A 74 -7.73 14.11 22.28
C GLY A 74 -7.56 12.85 23.15
N LYS A 75 -7.23 11.70 22.56
CA LYS A 75 -7.19 10.41 23.26
C LYS A 75 -5.78 9.83 23.44
N ILE A 76 -4.76 10.53 22.97
CA ILE A 76 -3.37 10.09 22.99
C ILE A 76 -2.46 11.27 23.33
N ASP A 77 -1.42 11.01 24.12
CA ASP A 77 -0.39 11.99 24.44
C ASP A 77 0.47 12.35 23.21
N GLY A 78 1.09 13.52 23.22
CA GLY A 78 1.81 14.06 22.06
C GLY A 78 2.97 13.19 21.61
N ASP A 79 3.81 12.74 22.54
CA ASP A 79 5.02 11.96 22.24
C ASP A 79 4.68 10.58 21.66
N ARG A 80 3.66 9.92 22.23
CA ARG A 80 3.18 8.64 21.74
C ARG A 80 2.44 8.79 20.40
N ALA A 81 1.71 9.88 20.19
CA ALA A 81 1.13 10.19 18.88
C ALA A 81 2.22 10.34 17.80
N ASP A 82 3.31 11.07 18.10
CA ASP A 82 4.44 11.24 17.19
C ASP A 82 5.16 9.91 16.91
N SER A 83 5.31 9.07 17.94
CA SER A 83 5.90 7.72 17.79
C SER A 83 5.05 6.82 16.89
N ILE A 84 3.75 6.72 17.16
CA ILE A 84 2.82 5.92 16.35
C ILE A 84 2.74 6.46 14.93
N ALA A 85 2.70 7.78 14.74
CA ALA A 85 2.65 8.41 13.41
C ALA A 85 3.88 8.03 12.56
N ARG A 86 5.09 8.13 13.13
CA ARG A 86 6.32 7.70 12.45
C ARG A 86 6.26 6.25 12.00
N VAL A 87 5.79 5.35 12.86
CA VAL A 87 5.65 3.93 12.50
C VAL A 87 4.58 3.73 11.43
N ALA A 88 3.38 4.29 11.64
CA ALA A 88 2.24 4.10 10.76
C ALA A 88 2.53 4.59 9.34
N VAL A 89 3.12 5.79 9.19
CA VAL A 89 3.46 6.35 7.89
C VAL A 89 4.62 5.58 7.25
N ARG A 90 5.65 5.19 8.01
CA ARG A 90 6.74 4.35 7.50
C ARG A 90 6.22 3.02 6.96
N GLU A 91 5.41 2.30 7.72
CA GLU A 91 4.87 1.00 7.30
C GLU A 91 3.89 1.15 6.14
N ALA A 92 3.12 2.24 6.11
CA ALA A 92 2.22 2.60 5.02
C ALA A 92 3.00 2.84 3.72
N TYR A 93 4.08 3.62 3.77
CA TYR A 93 4.99 3.84 2.65
C TYR A 93 5.60 2.51 2.18
N HIS A 94 6.11 1.71 3.12
CA HIS A 94 6.73 0.42 2.81
C HIS A 94 5.82 -0.52 2.03
N ARG A 95 4.52 -0.49 2.35
CA ARG A 95 3.53 -1.39 1.74
C ARG A 95 2.68 -0.71 0.69
N ARG A 96 2.96 0.55 0.37
CA ARG A 96 2.16 1.40 -0.52
C ARG A 96 0.67 1.36 -0.16
N ILE A 97 0.39 1.67 1.10
CA ILE A 97 -0.96 1.81 1.67
C ILE A 97 -1.18 3.30 1.99
N PRO A 98 -2.35 3.88 1.71
CA PRO A 98 -2.63 5.25 2.11
C PRO A 98 -2.57 5.41 3.64
N PRO A 99 -1.78 6.35 4.20
CA PRO A 99 -1.72 6.56 5.65
C PRO A 99 -3.09 6.82 6.28
N ALA A 100 -3.96 7.58 5.61
CA ALA A 100 -5.33 7.83 6.08
C ALA A 100 -6.15 6.54 6.30
N LEU A 101 -5.94 5.49 5.49
CA LEU A 101 -6.60 4.19 5.69
C LEU A 101 -6.14 3.52 6.98
N VAL A 102 -4.84 3.62 7.29
CA VAL A 102 -4.25 3.08 8.53
C VAL A 102 -4.87 3.77 9.74
N LEU A 103 -4.99 5.11 9.72
CA LEU A 103 -5.65 5.88 10.77
C LEU A 103 -7.12 5.47 10.94
N GLY A 104 -7.87 5.35 9.85
CA GLY A 104 -9.28 4.95 9.88
C GLY A 104 -9.50 3.56 10.49
N VAL A 105 -8.64 2.60 10.16
CA VAL A 105 -8.68 1.23 10.74
C VAL A 105 -8.31 1.27 12.21
N MET A 106 -7.21 1.94 12.58
CA MET A 106 -6.78 2.07 13.97
C MET A 106 -7.90 2.66 14.86
N LEU A 107 -8.55 3.73 14.41
CA LEU A 107 -9.68 4.34 15.11
C LEU A 107 -10.92 3.44 15.20
N THR A 108 -11.17 2.62 14.17
CA THR A 108 -12.31 1.70 14.17
C THR A 108 -12.09 0.52 15.12
N GLU A 109 -10.84 0.04 15.22
CA GLU A 109 -10.47 -1.11 16.04
C GLU A 109 -10.22 -0.75 17.50
N ASN A 110 -9.61 0.41 17.76
CA ASN A 110 -9.20 0.84 19.09
C ASN A 110 -9.20 2.37 19.18
N ASP A 111 -10.40 2.93 19.25
CA ASP A 111 -10.58 4.38 19.30
C ASP A 111 -9.95 5.04 20.55
N ALA A 112 -9.67 4.27 21.61
CA ALA A 112 -8.99 4.70 22.83
C ALA A 112 -7.46 4.49 22.82
N PHE A 113 -6.90 4.00 21.71
CA PHE A 113 -5.46 3.77 21.50
C PHE A 113 -4.77 2.96 22.61
N LYS A 114 -5.43 1.96 23.17
CA LYS A 114 -4.85 1.12 24.24
C LYS A 114 -3.95 0.02 23.66
N SER A 115 -2.62 0.09 23.81
CA SER A 115 -1.69 -0.94 23.32
C SER A 115 -2.01 -2.35 23.85
N HIS A 116 -2.53 -2.40 25.07
CA HIS A 116 -2.89 -3.64 25.75
C HIS A 116 -4.36 -4.06 25.53
N ALA A 117 -5.09 -3.42 24.61
CA ALA A 117 -6.46 -3.80 24.29
C ALA A 117 -6.53 -5.27 23.89
N ARG A 118 -7.54 -5.97 24.42
CA ARG A 118 -7.87 -7.34 24.06
C ARG A 118 -9.38 -7.44 23.86
N SER A 119 -9.83 -7.87 22.68
CA SER A 119 -11.25 -8.15 22.46
C SER A 119 -11.69 -9.45 23.12
N ASN A 120 -13.01 -9.63 23.25
CA ASN A 120 -13.60 -10.86 23.79
C ASN A 120 -13.21 -12.12 22.99
N VAL A 121 -12.93 -11.96 21.70
CA VAL A 121 -12.50 -13.04 20.81
C VAL A 121 -10.97 -13.13 20.65
N GLY A 122 -10.22 -12.34 21.42
CA GLY A 122 -8.76 -12.46 21.53
C GLY A 122 -7.93 -11.62 20.55
N ALA A 123 -8.53 -10.66 19.85
CA ALA A 123 -7.78 -9.69 19.04
C ALA A 123 -6.98 -8.72 19.95
N LEU A 124 -5.79 -8.29 19.54
CA LEU A 124 -4.85 -7.53 20.39
C LEU A 124 -4.41 -6.19 19.78
N GLY A 125 -4.22 -5.20 20.65
CA GLY A 125 -3.50 -3.95 20.36
C GLY A 125 -4.24 -2.90 19.55
N LEU A 126 -3.50 -1.94 18.98
CA LEU A 126 -4.03 -0.75 18.30
C LEU A 126 -4.92 -1.07 17.09
N MET A 127 -4.57 -2.09 16.33
CA MET A 127 -5.26 -2.49 15.10
C MET A 127 -5.95 -3.85 15.25
N GLN A 128 -6.15 -4.32 16.50
CA GLN A 128 -6.88 -5.54 16.87
C GLN A 128 -6.49 -6.78 16.02
N ILE A 129 -5.22 -7.14 16.09
CA ILE A 129 -4.65 -8.26 15.34
C ILE A 129 -5.03 -9.58 16.00
N MET A 130 -5.53 -10.54 15.20
CA MET A 130 -5.90 -11.89 15.66
C MET A 130 -4.66 -12.81 15.72
N PRO A 131 -4.13 -13.16 16.90
CA PRO A 131 -2.84 -13.86 16.99
C PRO A 131 -2.87 -15.25 16.35
N ARG A 132 -3.96 -16.01 16.51
CA ARG A 132 -4.07 -17.39 15.98
C ARG A 132 -3.91 -17.45 14.46
N LEU A 133 -4.26 -16.37 13.75
CA LEU A 133 -4.22 -16.33 12.29
C LEU A 133 -2.87 -15.83 11.76
N TRP A 134 -2.23 -14.91 12.49
CA TRP A 134 -1.12 -14.12 11.95
C TRP A 134 0.19 -14.27 12.71
N ALA A 135 0.16 -14.52 14.03
CA ALA A 135 1.35 -14.45 14.88
C ALA A 135 2.39 -15.51 14.51
N HIS A 136 1.97 -16.74 14.20
CA HIS A 136 2.88 -17.83 13.83
C HIS A 136 3.72 -17.49 12.59
N ASN A 137 3.09 -16.94 11.55
CA ASN A 137 3.75 -16.70 10.27
C ASN A 137 4.49 -15.36 10.21
N LEU A 138 3.94 -14.33 10.86
CA LEU A 138 4.50 -12.98 10.78
C LEU A 138 5.43 -12.66 11.96
N GLY A 139 5.35 -13.41 13.07
CA GLY A 139 6.11 -13.15 14.29
C GLY A 139 7.63 -13.11 14.08
N PRO A 140 8.20 -14.08 13.35
CA PRO A 140 9.64 -14.07 13.04
C PRO A 140 10.11 -12.86 12.22
N ILE A 141 9.21 -12.17 11.51
CA ILE A 141 9.56 -11.12 10.54
C ILE A 141 9.19 -9.72 11.08
N LEU A 142 8.04 -9.61 11.76
CA LEU A 142 7.44 -8.36 12.19
C LEU A 142 7.53 -8.13 13.71
N GLY A 143 7.98 -9.13 14.47
CA GLY A 143 8.01 -9.11 15.93
C GLY A 143 6.90 -9.95 16.55
N SER A 144 7.13 -10.48 17.75
CA SER A 144 6.20 -11.41 18.42
C SER A 144 5.22 -10.75 19.39
N ASN A 145 5.53 -9.53 19.87
CA ASN A 145 4.71 -8.85 20.87
C ASN A 145 3.61 -7.99 20.24
N LEU A 146 2.42 -8.54 20.04
CA LEU A 146 1.27 -7.80 19.49
C LEU A 146 0.70 -6.69 20.41
N ARG A 147 1.22 -6.53 21.63
CA ARG A 147 0.87 -5.42 22.54
C ARG A 147 1.84 -4.25 22.43
N ASP A 148 2.94 -4.42 21.71
CA ASP A 148 3.82 -3.32 21.32
C ASP A 148 3.18 -2.56 20.15
N ASP A 149 3.14 -1.22 20.25
CA ASP A 149 2.45 -0.37 19.27
C ASP A 149 3.07 -0.52 17.88
N GLU A 150 4.41 -0.57 17.80
CA GLU A 150 5.11 -0.71 16.52
C GLU A 150 4.80 -2.04 15.87
N THR A 151 5.03 -3.15 16.58
CA THR A 151 4.74 -4.50 16.11
C THR A 151 3.29 -4.61 15.66
N ASN A 152 2.34 -4.08 16.43
CA ASN A 152 0.92 -4.15 16.10
C ASN A 152 0.58 -3.40 14.80
N VAL A 153 1.13 -2.19 14.61
CA VAL A 153 0.95 -1.40 13.39
C VAL A 153 1.57 -2.09 12.17
N ARG A 154 2.78 -2.66 12.31
CA ARG A 154 3.44 -3.45 11.25
C ARG A 154 2.55 -4.59 10.75
N TYR A 155 1.90 -5.30 11.68
CA TYR A 155 0.93 -6.35 11.35
C TYR A 155 -0.30 -5.80 10.63
N GLY A 156 -0.94 -4.77 11.19
CA GLY A 156 -2.17 -4.22 10.62
C GLY A 156 -1.99 -3.74 9.19
N VAL A 157 -0.92 -2.98 8.92
CA VAL A 157 -0.62 -2.49 7.56
C VAL A 157 -0.28 -3.65 6.61
N TYR A 158 0.45 -4.68 7.08
CA TYR A 158 0.71 -5.89 6.29
C TYR A 158 -0.59 -6.60 5.89
N ILE A 159 -1.49 -6.82 6.84
CA ILE A 159 -2.76 -7.54 6.61
C ILE A 159 -3.67 -6.76 5.66
N LEU A 160 -3.74 -5.43 5.80
CA LEU A 160 -4.48 -4.57 4.87
C LEU A 160 -3.95 -4.73 3.43
N LYS A 161 -2.63 -4.65 3.24
CA LYS A 161 -2.00 -4.85 1.93
C LYS A 161 -2.29 -6.22 1.36
N HIS A 162 -2.16 -7.25 2.18
CA HIS A 162 -2.43 -8.64 1.80
C HIS A 162 -3.84 -8.82 1.25
N PHE A 163 -4.85 -8.26 1.90
CA PHE A 163 -6.23 -8.37 1.41
C PHE A 163 -6.52 -7.48 0.20
N ALA A 164 -6.05 -6.24 0.18
CA ALA A 164 -6.28 -5.33 -0.94
C ALA A 164 -5.64 -5.85 -2.24
N LYS A 165 -4.45 -6.45 -2.16
CA LYS A 165 -3.74 -7.00 -3.32
C LYS A 165 -4.51 -8.15 -4.01
N ARG A 166 -5.29 -8.93 -3.26
CA ARG A 166 -6.03 -10.08 -3.81
C ARG A 166 -7.11 -9.70 -4.83
N THR A 167 -7.57 -8.46 -4.82
CA THR A 167 -8.68 -8.00 -5.66
C THR A 167 -8.34 -6.79 -6.52
N ALA A 168 -7.10 -6.31 -6.46
CA ALA A 168 -6.69 -5.08 -7.15
C ALA A 168 -6.80 -5.13 -8.67
N ASP A 169 -6.61 -6.32 -9.25
CA ASP A 169 -6.63 -6.52 -10.70
C ASP A 169 -8.04 -6.68 -11.27
N THR A 170 -9.01 -7.05 -10.43
CA THR A 170 -10.36 -7.43 -10.85
C THR A 170 -11.44 -6.41 -10.46
N LEU A 171 -11.17 -5.58 -9.45
CA LEU A 171 -12.15 -4.64 -8.91
C LEU A 171 -11.74 -3.17 -9.13
N ASP A 172 -12.72 -2.28 -9.03
CA ASP A 172 -12.47 -0.85 -8.99
C ASP A 172 -11.92 -0.40 -7.63
N ALA A 173 -11.52 0.87 -7.56
CA ALA A 173 -10.89 1.44 -6.37
C ALA A 173 -11.75 1.36 -5.09
N GLY A 174 -13.06 1.59 -5.22
CA GLY A 174 -13.99 1.55 -4.09
C GLY A 174 -14.16 0.13 -3.59
N ASP A 175 -14.37 -0.82 -4.51
CA ASP A 175 -14.57 -2.22 -4.18
C ASP A 175 -13.32 -2.91 -3.64
N VAL A 176 -12.11 -2.59 -4.15
CA VAL A 176 -10.86 -3.08 -3.57
C VAL A 176 -10.75 -2.68 -2.10
N THR A 177 -10.99 -1.40 -1.81
CA THR A 177 -10.91 -0.88 -0.43
C THR A 177 -11.95 -1.56 0.45
N ARG A 178 -13.20 -1.66 -0.03
CA ARG A 178 -14.31 -2.26 0.70
C ARG A 178 -14.06 -3.73 1.01
N VAL A 179 -13.63 -4.53 0.02
CA VAL A 179 -13.34 -5.96 0.19
C VAL A 179 -12.15 -6.17 1.11
N ALA A 180 -11.11 -5.35 1.00
CA ALA A 180 -9.95 -5.42 1.90
C ALA A 180 -10.38 -5.22 3.37
N LEU A 181 -11.19 -4.20 3.64
CA LEU A 181 -11.71 -3.89 4.98
C LEU A 181 -12.64 -4.98 5.52
N LEU A 182 -13.51 -5.55 4.67
CA LEU A 182 -14.36 -6.67 5.08
C LEU A 182 -13.53 -7.89 5.48
N ASN A 183 -12.49 -8.22 4.73
CA ASN A 183 -11.61 -9.33 5.05
C ASN A 183 -10.74 -9.05 6.29
N TYR A 184 -10.27 -7.81 6.46
CA TYR A 184 -9.54 -7.39 7.65
C TYR A 184 -10.37 -7.65 8.93
N ASN A 185 -11.65 -7.26 8.91
CA ASN A 185 -12.59 -7.51 10.00
C ASN A 185 -12.97 -8.99 10.19
N GLY A 186 -12.70 -9.86 9.21
CA GLY A 186 -13.11 -11.27 9.22
C GLY A 186 -14.55 -11.52 8.77
N CYS A 187 -15.13 -10.60 7.99
CA CYS A 187 -16.49 -10.69 7.45
C CYS A 187 -16.55 -11.67 6.26
N VAL A 188 -16.78 -12.95 6.52
CA VAL A 188 -16.87 -14.01 5.48
C VAL A 188 -18.32 -14.42 5.19
N THR A 189 -19.13 -14.69 6.21
CA THR A 189 -20.53 -15.17 6.08
C THR A 189 -21.56 -14.35 6.88
N GLY A 190 -21.13 -13.26 7.54
CA GLY A 190 -22.02 -12.41 8.33
C GLY A 190 -22.29 -12.88 9.77
N SER A 191 -21.80 -14.05 10.18
CA SER A 191 -22.04 -14.62 11.52
C SER A 191 -20.95 -14.37 12.55
N ASN A 192 -19.70 -14.12 12.14
CA ASN A 192 -18.57 -13.95 13.09
C ASN A 192 -18.56 -12.58 13.78
N THR A 193 -19.09 -11.55 13.11
CA THR A 193 -19.19 -10.18 13.62
C THR A 193 -20.55 -9.63 13.23
N LYS A 194 -21.39 -9.30 14.22
CA LYS A 194 -22.70 -8.67 13.98
C LYS A 194 -22.50 -7.38 13.18
N ASP A 195 -23.28 -7.20 12.12
CA ASP A 195 -23.22 -6.05 11.22
C ASP A 195 -21.84 -5.81 10.57
N CYS A 196 -21.04 -6.86 10.34
CA CYS A 196 -19.70 -6.74 9.76
C CYS A 196 -19.67 -6.03 8.40
N ARG A 197 -20.77 -6.10 7.64
CA ARG A 197 -20.92 -5.39 6.37
C ARG A 197 -20.86 -3.86 6.51
N ALA A 198 -21.13 -3.33 7.70
CA ALA A 198 -21.03 -1.90 7.99
C ALA A 198 -19.59 -1.46 8.34
N TYR A 199 -18.64 -2.39 8.50
CA TYR A 199 -17.27 -2.09 8.90
C TYR A 199 -16.55 -1.12 7.93
N PRO A 200 -16.60 -1.30 6.59
CA PRO A 200 -16.00 -0.33 5.68
C PRO A 200 -16.56 1.09 5.84
N ASN A 201 -17.87 1.21 6.07
CA ASN A 201 -18.52 2.51 6.30
C ASN A 201 -18.10 3.14 7.63
N LYS A 202 -17.79 2.33 8.66
CA LYS A 202 -17.22 2.83 9.93
C LYS A 202 -15.84 3.41 9.70
N VAL A 203 -14.96 2.68 9.01
CA VAL A 203 -13.60 3.13 8.66
C VAL A 203 -13.65 4.40 7.83
N GLN A 204 -14.46 4.45 6.78
CA GLN A 204 -14.65 5.64 5.95
C GLN A 204 -15.03 6.86 6.80
N ARG A 205 -16.03 6.71 7.69
CA ARG A 205 -16.44 7.80 8.59
C ARG A 205 -15.33 8.25 9.55
N HIS A 206 -14.49 7.33 10.02
CA HIS A 206 -13.35 7.70 10.86
C HIS A 206 -12.31 8.49 10.07
N VAL A 207 -12.02 8.10 8.82
CA VAL A 207 -11.14 8.86 7.93
C VAL A 207 -11.71 10.26 7.67
N GLU A 208 -12.95 10.35 7.20
CA GLU A 208 -13.57 11.63 6.84
C GLU A 208 -13.67 12.62 8.01
N ARG A 209 -13.82 12.11 9.24
CA ARG A 209 -13.86 12.96 10.44
C ARG A 209 -12.48 13.30 11.00
N SER A 210 -11.53 12.37 10.95
CA SER A 210 -10.33 12.46 11.79
C SER A 210 -9.04 12.66 10.98
N ALA A 211 -9.02 12.31 9.70
CA ALA A 211 -7.84 12.43 8.83
C ALA A 211 -7.77 13.82 8.16
N GLN A 212 -7.99 14.90 8.90
CA GLN A 212 -8.14 16.24 8.33
C GLN A 212 -6.86 16.73 7.68
N GLN A 213 -5.73 16.56 8.37
CA GLN A 213 -4.42 16.95 7.87
C GLN A 213 -3.94 15.94 6.82
N THR A 214 -4.05 14.65 7.13
CA THR A 214 -3.57 13.56 6.25
C THR A 214 -4.28 13.55 4.90
N CYS A 215 -5.59 13.81 4.87
CA CYS A 215 -6.34 13.92 3.61
C CYS A 215 -6.37 15.32 3.01
N SER A 216 -5.96 16.35 3.76
CA SER A 216 -5.99 17.75 3.30
C SER A 216 -7.35 18.14 2.68
N GLY A 217 -8.45 17.75 3.34
CA GLY A 217 -9.83 18.02 2.90
C GLY A 217 -10.35 17.18 1.72
N LEU A 218 -9.56 16.23 1.19
CA LEU A 218 -10.02 15.34 0.11
C LEU A 218 -11.06 14.33 0.61
N PRO A 219 -12.04 13.95 -0.22
CA PRO A 219 -12.98 12.88 0.13
C PRO A 219 -12.27 11.53 0.23
N PHE A 220 -12.88 10.58 0.95
CA PHE A 220 -12.35 9.23 1.15
C PHE A 220 -11.90 8.55 -0.15
N ARG A 221 -12.68 8.70 -1.23
CA ARG A 221 -12.33 8.08 -2.52
C ARG A 221 -11.00 8.59 -3.07
N GLN A 222 -10.73 9.89 -3.01
CA GLN A 222 -9.51 10.53 -3.53
C GLN A 222 -8.32 10.39 -2.57
N CYS A 223 -8.58 10.42 -1.27
CA CYS A 223 -7.54 10.28 -0.24
C CYS A 223 -7.10 8.82 -0.03
N VAL A 224 -8.01 7.85 -0.18
CA VAL A 224 -7.77 6.46 0.19
C VAL A 224 -7.97 5.50 -0.97
N SER A 225 -9.17 5.43 -1.55
CA SER A 225 -9.51 4.35 -2.48
C SER A 225 -8.70 4.40 -3.78
N LEU A 226 -8.65 5.56 -4.43
CA LEU A 226 -7.88 5.76 -5.66
C LEU A 226 -6.38 5.51 -5.49
N PRO A 227 -5.68 6.08 -4.49
CA PRO A 227 -4.24 5.85 -4.36
C PRO A 227 -3.93 4.41 -3.91
N LEU A 228 -4.78 3.77 -3.08
CA LEU A 228 -4.63 2.35 -2.76
C LEU A 228 -4.70 1.49 -4.03
N TRP A 229 -5.71 1.72 -4.85
CA TRP A 229 -5.91 0.97 -6.09
C TRP A 229 -4.77 1.19 -7.09
N ALA A 230 -4.35 2.44 -7.28
CA ALA A 230 -3.23 2.77 -8.16
C ALA A 230 -1.93 2.08 -7.70
N ALA A 231 -1.62 2.14 -6.40
CA ALA A 231 -0.44 1.52 -5.79
C ALA A 231 -0.34 0.00 -5.96
N LEU A 232 -1.49 -0.67 -6.11
CA LEU A 232 -1.56 -2.13 -6.18
C LEU A 232 -1.42 -2.65 -7.60
N ARG A 233 -1.75 -1.84 -8.61
CA ARG A 233 -1.70 -2.22 -10.03
C ARG A 233 -0.36 -1.90 -10.67
N ASP A 234 0.31 -0.84 -10.22
CA ASP A 234 1.69 -0.52 -10.63
C ASP A 234 2.70 -1.35 -9.83
N THR A 235 2.83 -2.62 -10.22
CA THR A 235 3.97 -3.47 -9.81
C THR A 235 5.17 -3.33 -10.75
N ALA A 236 5.01 -2.67 -11.90
CA ALA A 236 6.15 -2.26 -12.71
C ALA A 236 6.71 -0.94 -12.15
N PRO A 237 8.00 -0.84 -11.79
CA PRO A 237 8.61 0.47 -11.57
C PRO A 237 8.40 1.33 -12.81
N PRO A 238 8.15 2.64 -12.68
CA PRO A 238 8.11 3.52 -13.83
C PRO A 238 9.41 3.33 -14.63
N PRO A 239 9.38 3.33 -15.97
CA PRO A 239 10.61 3.33 -16.74
C PRO A 239 11.45 4.48 -16.21
N MET A 240 12.62 4.16 -15.67
CA MET A 240 13.61 5.17 -15.30
C MET A 240 13.73 6.10 -16.51
N PRO A 241 13.68 7.43 -16.35
CA PRO A 241 14.00 8.33 -17.45
C PRO A 241 15.39 7.94 -17.93
N GLY A 242 15.45 7.20 -19.03
CA GLY A 242 16.68 6.66 -19.55
C GLY A 242 17.48 7.84 -20.04
N ALA A 243 18.58 8.16 -19.35
CA ALA A 243 19.85 8.66 -19.85
C ALA A 243 19.87 9.70 -21.01
N ALA A 244 18.77 10.38 -21.33
CA ALA A 244 18.65 11.28 -22.48
C ALA A 244 18.78 12.76 -22.11
N LEU A 245 18.95 13.07 -20.82
CA LEU A 245 19.24 14.44 -20.34
C LEU A 245 20.69 14.63 -19.88
N ALA A 246 21.55 13.62 -20.06
CA ALA A 246 22.98 13.72 -19.82
C ALA A 246 23.75 13.91 -21.15
N SER A 247 23.40 14.93 -21.93
CA SER A 247 24.20 15.34 -23.08
C SER A 247 24.00 16.81 -23.41
N THR A 248 24.39 17.69 -22.49
CA THR A 248 24.58 19.13 -22.78
C THR A 248 25.58 19.82 -21.85
N VAL A 249 26.48 19.06 -21.19
CA VAL A 249 27.63 19.67 -20.51
C VAL A 249 28.85 19.47 -21.43
N PRO A 250 29.47 20.53 -21.97
CA PRO A 250 30.71 20.39 -22.71
C PRO A 250 31.78 19.81 -21.79
N ALA A 251 32.50 18.79 -22.26
CA ALA A 251 33.57 18.16 -21.52
C ALA A 251 34.66 19.19 -21.19
N ALA A 252 34.86 19.45 -19.90
CA ALA A 252 36.05 20.13 -19.42
C ALA A 252 37.25 19.20 -19.64
N THR A 253 38.22 19.67 -20.42
CA THR A 253 39.54 19.07 -20.59
C THR A 253 40.21 18.95 -19.23
N THR A 254 40.45 17.72 -18.78
CA THR A 254 41.33 17.45 -17.63
C THR A 254 42.62 16.83 -18.13
N ASP A 255 43.70 17.50 -17.79
CA ASP A 255 45.07 17.12 -18.09
C ASP A 255 45.50 15.93 -17.22
N ARG A 256 46.35 15.07 -17.76
CA ARG A 256 46.88 13.87 -17.10
C ARG A 256 47.90 14.26 -16.03
N ALA A 257 47.91 13.55 -14.89
CA ALA A 257 49.09 12.83 -14.41
C ALA A 257 48.83 12.07 -13.08
N HIS A 258 49.23 10.78 -13.08
CA HIS A 258 49.96 10.03 -12.01
C HIS A 258 49.24 9.86 -10.66
N ASP A 259 49.24 8.73 -9.95
CA ASP A 259 49.91 7.43 -10.03
C ASP A 259 49.07 6.45 -9.16
N ALA A 260 49.07 5.16 -9.50
CA ALA A 260 48.51 4.09 -8.67
C ALA A 260 49.62 3.36 -7.89
N PRO A 261 49.29 2.70 -6.77
CA PRO A 261 49.39 1.25 -6.83
C PRO A 261 48.24 0.47 -6.17
N ARG A 262 48.15 -0.77 -6.64
CA ARG A 262 47.09 -1.78 -6.50
C ARG A 262 47.11 -2.46 -5.12
N THR A 263 45.93 -2.69 -4.55
CA THR A 263 45.62 -3.91 -3.76
C THR A 263 44.14 -4.29 -3.93
N ALA A 264 43.87 -5.59 -4.08
CA ALA A 264 42.66 -6.20 -4.63
C ALA A 264 41.41 -6.16 -3.71
N PRO A 265 40.18 -6.26 -4.28
CA PRO A 265 38.95 -6.26 -3.51
C PRO A 265 38.55 -7.66 -3.02
N PHE A 266 38.14 -7.72 -1.75
CA PHE A 266 37.54 -8.90 -1.11
C PHE A 266 36.08 -9.05 -1.58
N SER A 267 35.85 -9.93 -2.56
CA SER A 267 34.52 -10.45 -2.88
C SER A 267 34.42 -11.91 -2.44
N SER A 268 33.18 -12.35 -2.24
CA SER A 268 32.73 -13.72 -1.93
C SER A 268 32.54 -14.03 -0.43
N ARG A 269 31.27 -13.90 0.01
CA ARG A 269 30.60 -14.98 0.72
C ARG A 269 29.08 -14.78 0.78
N LEU A 270 28.36 -15.88 0.53
CA LEU A 270 26.95 -16.15 0.77
C LEU A 270 25.95 -15.86 -0.37
N GLY A 271 26.09 -16.64 -1.44
CA GLY A 271 24.96 -17.12 -2.22
C GLY A 271 24.98 -18.66 -2.20
N HIS A 272 24.06 -19.29 -1.48
CA HIS A 272 23.63 -20.68 -1.65
C HIS A 272 22.52 -20.94 -0.63
N TRP A 273 21.25 -20.95 -1.06
CA TRP A 273 20.13 -21.70 -0.44
C TRP A 273 18.86 -21.47 -1.26
N LEU A 274 18.85 -21.89 -2.53
CA LEU A 274 17.63 -22.20 -3.28
C LEU A 274 17.97 -23.20 -4.38
N GLY A 275 17.43 -24.41 -4.30
CA GLY A 275 17.34 -25.34 -5.42
C GLY A 275 17.69 -26.78 -5.08
N GLY A 276 16.71 -27.68 -5.22
CA GLY A 276 16.99 -29.08 -5.56
C GLY A 276 16.28 -30.14 -4.74
N VAL A 277 14.94 -30.20 -4.84
CA VAL A 277 14.21 -31.47 -4.70
C VAL A 277 14.47 -32.29 -5.95
N THR A 278 15.10 -33.46 -5.83
CA THR A 278 14.86 -34.64 -6.67
C THR A 278 15.25 -35.89 -5.87
N GLY A 279 14.29 -36.79 -5.66
CA GLY A 279 14.51 -38.05 -4.96
C GLY A 279 15.21 -39.12 -5.80
N ARG A 280 15.51 -40.25 -5.14
CA ARG A 280 15.30 -41.66 -5.56
C ARG A 280 16.38 -42.57 -4.94
N GLY A 281 15.94 -43.61 -4.23
CA GLY A 281 16.50 -44.97 -4.35
C GLY A 281 17.46 -45.49 -3.27
N GLY A 282 16.99 -46.49 -2.52
CA GLY A 282 17.64 -47.78 -2.22
C GLY A 282 19.03 -47.78 -1.56
N ASN A 283 19.12 -48.22 -0.30
CA ASN A 283 19.15 -49.62 0.15
C ASN A 283 18.95 -49.64 1.68
#